data_AF-A0A090VT58-F1
#
_entry.id   AF-A0A090VT58-F1
#
_cell.length_a   1.000
_cell.length_b   1.000
_cell.length_c   1.000
_cell.angle_alpha   90.00
_cell.angle_beta   90.00
_cell.angle_gamma   90.00
#
_symmetry.space_group_name_H-M   'P 1'
#
loop_
_entity.id
_entity.type
_entity.pdbx_description
1 polymer ?
#
loop_
_entity_poly.entity_id
_entity_poly.type
_entity_poly.pdbx_seq_one_letter_code
_entity_poly.pdbx_strand_id
1 'polypeptide(L)'
;MCGIVGYIGHRDAYPIVIEGLKRLEYRGYDSAGIALFDGTSLKVSKTKGKVSDLEACVETQISKTGNLGIGHTRWATHGVPNDINSHPHVSNSGDLVIIHNGIIENYDSLKQELIKRGYTFKSDTDTEVLINLIEEVKTKEGVKLGKAVQIALNQVVGAYAIAVFDKNKPEEVVVARLGSPLAVGIGDEEFFIASDASPFIEYTKNAIYLEDEEMAIIRFHKGIKVRKIKDDSLVDPYIQELQLNLEQIEKGGYDHFMLKEIHEQPKAITDTYRGRLLRDEPL
;
A
#
# COMPACT_ATOMS: atom_id res chain seq x y z
N MET A 1 -2.02 12.37 3.66
CA MET A 1 -1.09 11.25 3.39
C MET A 1 -1.89 10.21 2.63
N CYS A 2 -1.47 9.69 1.49
CA CYS A 2 -2.27 8.69 0.77
C CYS A 2 -2.46 7.38 1.56
N GLY A 3 -3.41 6.54 1.17
CA GLY A 3 -3.66 5.22 1.77
C GLY A 3 -3.27 4.08 0.84
N ILE A 4 -2.48 3.13 1.32
CA ILE A 4 -2.17 1.86 0.65
C ILE A 4 -2.94 0.74 1.37
N VAL A 5 -3.59 -0.12 0.60
CA VAL A 5 -4.20 -1.36 1.08
C VAL A 5 -3.90 -2.47 0.10
N GLY A 6 -3.62 -3.68 0.57
CA GLY A 6 -3.43 -4.85 -0.25
C GLY A 6 -3.76 -6.12 0.50
N TYR A 7 -4.12 -7.15 -0.25
CA TYR A 7 -4.45 -8.46 0.27
C TYR A 7 -3.94 -9.54 -0.69
N ILE A 8 -3.36 -10.59 -0.12
CA ILE A 8 -3.06 -11.84 -0.82
C ILE A 8 -3.36 -13.01 0.12
N GLY A 9 -4.29 -13.87 -0.27
CA GLY A 9 -4.74 -14.95 0.60
C GLY A 9 -5.71 -15.91 -0.07
N HIS A 10 -6.55 -16.57 0.74
CA HIS A 10 -7.56 -17.52 0.28
C HIS A 10 -8.96 -16.88 0.09
N ARG A 11 -9.20 -15.67 0.61
CA ARG A 11 -10.49 -14.96 0.54
C ARG A 11 -10.59 -14.13 -0.73
N ASP A 12 -11.78 -13.61 -1.02
CA ASP A 12 -11.90 -12.52 -1.99
C ASP A 12 -11.26 -11.24 -1.43
N ALA A 13 -10.38 -10.65 -2.23
CA ALA A 13 -9.62 -9.45 -1.90
C ALA A 13 -10.50 -8.19 -1.89
N TYR A 14 -11.57 -8.15 -2.70
CA TYR A 14 -12.43 -6.98 -2.85
C TYR A 14 -12.95 -6.41 -1.52
N PRO A 15 -13.69 -7.16 -0.67
CA PRO A 15 -14.24 -6.62 0.56
C PRO A 15 -13.16 -6.11 1.51
N ILE A 16 -12.03 -6.83 1.59
CA ILE A 16 -10.89 -6.49 2.47
C ILE A 16 -10.24 -5.18 2.01
N VAL A 17 -9.97 -5.06 0.71
CA VAL A 17 -9.33 -3.88 0.16
C VAL A 17 -10.24 -2.66 0.26
N ILE A 18 -11.53 -2.78 -0.09
CA ILE A 18 -12.49 -1.66 -0.01
C ILE A 18 -12.70 -1.20 1.44
N GLU A 19 -12.88 -2.10 2.39
CA GLU A 19 -13.06 -1.73 3.79
C GLU A 19 -11.78 -1.08 4.36
N GLY A 20 -10.62 -1.62 3.99
CA GLY A 20 -9.34 -0.99 4.29
C GLY A 20 -9.22 0.43 3.74
N LEU A 21 -9.69 0.67 2.50
CA LEU A 21 -9.65 2.00 1.90
C LEU A 21 -10.58 2.97 2.63
N LYS A 22 -11.77 2.54 3.06
CA LYS A 22 -12.67 3.35 3.89
C LYS A 22 -12.00 3.77 5.19
N ARG A 23 -11.25 2.86 5.83
CA ARG A 23 -10.47 3.16 7.03
C ARG A 23 -9.32 4.14 6.80
N LEU A 24 -8.82 4.27 5.57
CA LEU A 24 -7.75 5.20 5.21
C LEU A 24 -8.23 6.47 4.51
N GLU A 25 -9.53 6.61 4.23
CA GLU A 25 -10.09 7.74 3.47
C GLU A 25 -9.83 9.09 4.16
N TYR A 26 -9.75 9.11 5.49
CA TYR A 26 -9.41 10.32 6.25
C TYR A 26 -8.02 10.90 5.91
N ARG A 27 -7.13 10.10 5.31
CA ARG A 27 -5.79 10.54 4.93
C ARG A 27 -5.71 11.08 3.49
N GLY A 28 -6.63 10.69 2.61
CA GLY A 28 -6.69 11.10 1.20
C GLY A 28 -8.04 10.75 0.55
N TYR A 29 -8.62 11.71 -0.17
CA TYR A 29 -10.01 11.62 -0.69
C TYR A 29 -10.18 12.30 -2.06
N ASP A 30 -9.09 12.66 -2.75
CA ASP A 30 -9.17 13.29 -4.08
C ASP A 30 -9.55 12.28 -5.16
N SER A 31 -9.05 11.05 -5.01
CA SER A 31 -9.37 9.92 -5.88
C SER A 31 -9.06 8.58 -5.22
N ALA A 32 -9.65 7.51 -5.75
CA ALA A 32 -9.43 6.15 -5.26
C ALA A 32 -9.39 5.14 -6.42
N GLY A 33 -8.79 3.99 -6.17
CA GLY A 33 -8.81 2.89 -7.12
C GLY A 33 -8.43 1.55 -6.52
N ILE A 34 -8.75 0.50 -7.27
CA ILE A 34 -8.49 -0.89 -6.92
C ILE A 34 -8.05 -1.68 -8.14
N ALA A 35 -7.13 -2.62 -7.93
CA ALA A 35 -6.79 -3.67 -8.84
C ALA A 35 -7.06 -5.03 -8.19
N LEU A 36 -7.74 -5.91 -8.91
CA LEU A 36 -8.06 -7.27 -8.51
C LEU A 36 -7.54 -8.25 -9.56
N PHE A 37 -6.99 -9.37 -9.12
CA PHE A 37 -6.63 -10.48 -10.00
C PHE A 37 -7.47 -11.71 -9.69
N ASP A 38 -8.27 -12.14 -10.66
CA ASP A 38 -9.24 -13.24 -10.51
C ASP A 38 -8.67 -14.65 -10.81
N GLY A 39 -7.35 -14.75 -11.01
CA GLY A 39 -6.69 -15.98 -11.47
C GLY A 39 -6.47 -16.05 -12.98
N THR A 40 -7.22 -15.27 -13.76
CA THR A 40 -7.15 -15.24 -15.23
C THR A 40 -6.88 -13.85 -15.79
N SER A 41 -7.48 -12.82 -15.20
CA SER A 41 -7.45 -11.47 -15.73
C SER A 41 -7.26 -10.44 -14.62
N LEU A 42 -6.45 -9.43 -14.94
CA LEU A 42 -6.30 -8.25 -14.11
C LEU A 42 -7.47 -7.31 -14.38
N LYS A 43 -8.18 -6.93 -13.31
CA LYS A 43 -9.26 -5.94 -13.34
C LYS A 43 -8.81 -4.70 -12.59
N VAL A 44 -8.98 -3.52 -13.20
CA VAL A 44 -8.64 -2.24 -12.58
C VAL A 44 -9.84 -1.32 -12.68
N SER A 45 -10.24 -0.73 -11.56
CA SER A 45 -11.26 0.33 -11.52
C SER A 45 -10.73 1.48 -10.69
N LYS A 46 -10.92 2.70 -11.20
CA LYS A 46 -10.39 3.93 -10.62
C LYS A 46 -11.38 5.05 -10.85
N THR A 47 -11.48 5.96 -9.90
CA THR A 47 -12.34 7.13 -10.03
C THR A 47 -11.77 8.31 -9.26
N LYS A 48 -12.02 9.52 -9.76
CA LYS A 48 -11.93 10.74 -8.95
C LYS A 48 -13.04 10.75 -7.89
N GLY A 49 -12.71 11.20 -6.69
CA GLY A 49 -13.64 11.29 -5.58
C GLY A 49 -13.34 10.28 -4.48
N LYS A 50 -14.40 9.95 -3.74
CA LYS A 50 -14.34 9.16 -2.51
C LYS A 50 -14.36 7.66 -2.78
N VAL A 51 -14.10 6.86 -1.75
CA VAL A 51 -14.18 5.40 -1.83
C VAL A 51 -15.61 4.94 -2.19
N SER A 52 -16.64 5.66 -1.76
CA SER A 52 -18.03 5.38 -2.16
C SER A 52 -18.26 5.50 -3.67
N ASP A 53 -17.59 6.44 -4.33
CA ASP A 53 -17.66 6.60 -5.79
C ASP A 53 -16.98 5.42 -6.48
N LEU A 54 -15.87 4.92 -5.91
CA LEU A 54 -15.16 3.75 -6.40
C LEU A 54 -16.04 2.49 -6.30
N GLU A 55 -16.76 2.30 -5.20
CA GLU A 55 -17.71 1.18 -5.05
C GLU A 55 -18.76 1.17 -6.16
N ALA A 56 -19.31 2.34 -6.50
CA ALA A 56 -20.27 2.48 -7.61
C ALA A 56 -19.64 2.15 -8.98
N CYS A 57 -18.39 2.58 -9.21
CA CYS A 57 -17.65 2.22 -10.41
C CYS A 57 -17.40 0.71 -10.49
N VAL A 58 -16.96 0.08 -9.40
CA VAL A 58 -16.66 -1.36 -9.38
C VAL A 58 -17.89 -2.19 -9.71
N GLU A 59 -19.07 -1.84 -9.16
CA GLU A 59 -20.33 -2.54 -9.44
C GLU A 59 -20.64 -2.66 -10.94
N THR A 60 -20.23 -1.67 -11.74
CA THR A 60 -20.55 -1.59 -13.16
C THR A 60 -19.40 -1.99 -14.08
N GLN A 61 -18.15 -1.93 -13.61
CA GLN A 61 -16.96 -2.05 -14.46
C GLN A 61 -16.25 -3.40 -14.35
N ILE A 62 -16.21 -4.02 -13.17
CA ILE A 62 -15.35 -5.19 -12.92
C ILE A 62 -16.03 -6.25 -12.04
N SER A 63 -15.56 -7.50 -12.12
CA SER A 63 -15.93 -8.53 -11.14
C SER A 63 -15.24 -8.27 -9.81
N LYS A 64 -15.92 -8.63 -8.71
CA LYS A 64 -15.43 -8.51 -7.32
C LYS A 64 -14.69 -9.77 -6.84
N THR A 65 -14.40 -10.69 -7.75
CA THR A 65 -13.77 -11.98 -7.48
C THR A 65 -12.26 -11.86 -7.58
N GLY A 66 -11.54 -12.61 -6.75
CA GLY A 66 -10.09 -12.73 -6.87
C GLY A 66 -9.41 -12.62 -5.52
N ASN A 67 -8.30 -13.34 -5.36
CA ASN A 67 -7.64 -13.54 -4.08
C ASN A 67 -6.37 -12.70 -3.88
N LEU A 68 -6.04 -11.90 -4.89
CA LEU A 68 -4.98 -10.90 -4.86
C LEU A 68 -5.59 -9.56 -5.27
N GLY A 69 -5.37 -8.54 -4.43
CA GLY A 69 -5.82 -7.20 -4.74
C GLY A 69 -4.99 -6.13 -4.03
N ILE A 70 -4.87 -4.98 -4.69
CA ILE A 70 -4.28 -3.78 -4.10
C ILE A 70 -5.18 -2.59 -4.40
N GLY A 71 -5.30 -1.68 -3.44
CA GLY A 71 -6.13 -0.50 -3.51
C GLY A 71 -5.42 0.73 -2.96
N HIS A 72 -5.85 1.90 -3.41
CA HIS A 72 -5.22 3.15 -3.04
C HIS A 72 -6.23 4.29 -2.87
N THR A 73 -6.03 5.11 -1.85
CA THR A 73 -6.64 6.44 -1.74
C THR A 73 -5.58 7.50 -1.93
N ARG A 74 -5.86 8.47 -2.82
CA ARG A 74 -4.89 9.45 -3.27
C ARG A 74 -5.21 10.84 -2.72
N TRP A 75 -4.16 11.51 -2.27
CA TRP A 75 -4.05 12.94 -2.10
C TRP A 75 -3.09 13.45 -3.16
N ALA A 76 -3.57 14.19 -4.16
CA ALA A 76 -2.78 14.49 -5.35
C ALA A 76 -1.62 15.46 -5.03
N THR A 77 -0.38 15.06 -5.29
CA THR A 77 0.82 15.91 -5.23
C THR A 77 1.31 16.31 -6.62
N HIS A 78 1.32 15.35 -7.55
CA HIS A 78 1.62 15.55 -8.98
C HIS A 78 0.41 15.22 -9.85
N GLY A 79 0.14 16.01 -10.88
CA GLY A 79 -0.99 15.81 -11.78
C GLY A 79 -2.35 16.10 -11.13
N VAL A 80 -3.32 16.50 -11.94
CA VAL A 80 -4.68 16.81 -11.45
C VAL A 80 -5.39 15.53 -10.97
N PRO A 81 -6.26 15.60 -9.95
CA PRO A 81 -7.14 14.49 -9.59
C PRO A 81 -8.06 14.12 -10.76
N ASN A 82 -7.84 12.93 -11.33
CA ASN A 82 -8.64 12.32 -12.39
C ASN A 82 -8.40 10.79 -12.39
N ASP A 83 -9.21 10.06 -13.12
CA ASP A 83 -9.15 8.58 -13.16
C ASP A 83 -7.82 8.06 -13.72
N ILE A 84 -7.19 8.79 -14.65
CA ILE A 84 -5.92 8.42 -15.29
C ILE A 84 -4.77 8.46 -14.26
N ASN A 85 -4.72 9.54 -13.47
CA ASN A 85 -3.70 9.81 -12.45
C ASN A 85 -3.98 9.09 -11.12
N SER A 86 -5.18 8.55 -10.94
CA SER A 86 -5.48 7.65 -9.82
C SER A 86 -4.62 6.40 -9.88
N HIS A 87 -4.23 5.91 -8.72
CA HIS A 87 -3.64 4.58 -8.58
C HIS A 87 -4.76 3.52 -8.54
N PRO A 88 -4.48 2.24 -8.86
CA PRO A 88 -3.19 1.68 -9.28
C PRO A 88 -2.72 2.08 -10.68
N HIS A 89 -1.40 2.07 -10.90
CA HIS A 89 -0.82 2.17 -12.24
C HIS A 89 -0.43 0.78 -12.76
N VAL A 90 -0.52 0.62 -14.08
CA VAL A 90 -0.17 -0.60 -14.79
C VAL A 90 0.99 -0.30 -15.73
N SER A 91 1.94 -1.23 -15.89
CA SER A 91 3.07 -1.08 -16.81
C SER A 91 2.65 -1.09 -18.29
N ASN A 92 3.57 -0.74 -19.20
CA ASN A 92 3.31 -0.73 -20.65
C ASN A 92 2.91 -2.10 -21.19
N SER A 93 3.48 -3.20 -20.67
CA SER A 93 3.05 -4.55 -21.07
C SER A 93 1.65 -4.93 -20.57
N GLY A 94 1.15 -4.25 -19.53
CA GLY A 94 -0.08 -4.64 -18.85
C GLY A 94 0.11 -5.74 -17.80
N ASP A 95 1.35 -6.13 -17.48
CA ASP A 95 1.62 -7.27 -16.59
C ASP A 95 1.87 -6.87 -15.14
N LEU A 96 2.50 -5.72 -14.91
CA LEU A 96 2.83 -5.24 -13.56
C LEU A 96 1.83 -4.19 -13.10
N VAL A 97 1.51 -4.22 -11.81
CA VAL A 97 0.60 -3.26 -11.18
C VAL A 97 1.25 -2.70 -9.93
N ILE A 98 1.13 -1.39 -9.71
CA ILE A 98 1.70 -0.69 -8.56
C ILE A 98 0.68 0.24 -7.89
N ILE A 99 0.79 0.37 -6.57
CA ILE A 99 0.32 1.51 -5.80
C ILE A 99 1.49 2.12 -5.05
N HIS A 100 1.46 3.45 -4.85
CA HIS A 100 2.58 4.22 -4.35
C HIS A 100 2.11 5.36 -3.43
N ASN A 101 2.78 5.53 -2.29
CA ASN A 101 2.71 6.70 -1.42
C ASN A 101 4.08 7.37 -1.40
N GLY A 102 4.16 8.67 -1.65
CA GLY A 102 5.42 9.38 -1.65
C GLY A 102 5.61 10.16 -2.94
N ILE A 103 6.87 10.51 -3.23
CA ILE A 103 7.30 11.29 -4.38
C ILE A 103 8.61 10.71 -4.89
N ILE A 104 8.65 10.36 -6.18
CA ILE A 104 9.88 10.04 -6.90
C ILE A 104 10.44 11.34 -7.48
N GLU A 105 11.45 11.91 -6.86
CA GLU A 105 11.96 13.25 -7.18
C GLU A 105 12.66 13.32 -8.53
N ASN A 106 13.33 12.23 -8.93
CA ASN A 106 14.05 12.14 -10.20
C ASN A 106 13.19 11.54 -11.34
N TYR A 107 11.85 11.54 -11.22
CA TYR A 107 10.96 10.92 -12.21
C TYR A 107 11.10 11.50 -13.62
N ASP A 108 11.36 12.80 -13.76
CA ASP A 108 11.45 13.43 -15.09
C ASP A 108 12.65 12.87 -15.88
N SER A 109 13.82 12.76 -15.25
CA SER A 109 15.01 12.17 -15.87
C SER A 109 14.79 10.70 -16.24
N LEU A 110 14.16 9.93 -15.35
CA LEU A 110 13.82 8.53 -15.61
C LEU A 110 12.82 8.39 -16.77
N LYS A 111 11.81 9.27 -16.83
CA LYS A 111 10.80 9.31 -17.89
C LYS A 111 11.44 9.57 -19.25
N GLN A 112 12.34 10.55 -19.35
CA GLN A 112 13.04 10.83 -20.62
C GLN A 112 13.87 9.63 -21.10
N GLU A 113 14.56 8.93 -20.20
CA GLU A 113 15.32 7.73 -20.56
C GLU A 113 14.42 6.57 -21.01
N LEU A 114 13.27 6.36 -20.35
CA LEU A 114 12.31 5.34 -20.76
C LEU A 114 11.65 5.66 -22.11
N ILE A 115 11.34 6.93 -22.40
CA ILE A 115 10.81 7.36 -23.70
C ILE A 115 11.80 7.02 -24.82
N LYS A 116 13.10 7.28 -24.63
CA LYS A 116 14.14 6.92 -25.62
C LYS A 116 14.21 5.42 -25.89
N ARG A 117 13.79 4.59 -24.93
CA ARG A 117 13.73 3.13 -25.04
C ARG A 117 12.39 2.61 -25.57
N GLY A 118 11.46 3.50 -25.92
CA GLY A 118 10.19 3.16 -26.57
C GLY A 118 8.99 3.06 -25.64
N TYR A 119 9.11 3.43 -24.35
CA TYR A 119 7.96 3.45 -23.44
C TYR A 119 7.04 4.64 -23.73
N THR A 120 5.74 4.41 -23.58
CA THR A 120 4.72 5.46 -23.66
C THR A 120 4.13 5.74 -22.27
N PHE A 121 3.69 6.97 -22.04
CA PHE A 121 3.14 7.41 -20.76
C PHE A 121 1.76 8.01 -20.97
N LYS A 122 0.82 7.64 -20.10
CA LYS A 122 -0.58 8.08 -20.16
C LYS A 122 -0.92 9.05 -19.03
N SER A 123 -0.20 9.00 -17.92
CA SER A 123 -0.41 9.86 -16.75
C SER A 123 0.69 10.92 -16.60
N ASP A 124 0.38 11.88 -15.73
CA ASP A 124 1.32 12.91 -15.29
C ASP A 124 2.00 12.51 -13.96
N THR A 125 1.90 11.23 -13.58
CA THR A 125 2.35 10.75 -12.27
C THR A 125 3.74 10.13 -12.35
N ASP A 126 4.52 10.42 -11.32
CA ASP A 126 5.80 9.80 -11.03
C ASP A 126 5.68 8.28 -10.83
N THR A 127 4.54 7.81 -10.31
CA THR A 127 4.24 6.39 -10.14
C THR A 127 4.22 5.59 -11.46
N GLU A 128 3.71 6.15 -12.56
CA GLU A 128 3.73 5.48 -13.87
C GLU A 128 5.18 5.32 -14.39
N VAL A 129 6.05 6.28 -14.07
CA VAL A 129 7.49 6.18 -14.37
C VAL A 129 8.12 5.03 -13.60
N LEU A 130 7.82 4.90 -12.30
CA LEU A 130 8.38 3.86 -11.46
C LEU A 130 8.01 2.44 -11.93
N ILE A 131 6.76 2.19 -12.28
CA ILE A 131 6.35 0.84 -12.71
C ILE A 131 6.95 0.42 -14.05
N ASN A 132 7.10 1.38 -14.98
CA ASN A 132 7.78 1.14 -16.24
C ASN A 132 9.30 0.97 -16.04
N LEU A 133 9.91 1.66 -15.08
CA LEU A 133 11.31 1.40 -14.69
C LEU A 133 11.49 -0.03 -14.14
N ILE A 134 10.57 -0.49 -13.28
CA ILE A 134 10.59 -1.86 -12.75
C ILE A 134 10.45 -2.88 -13.88
N GLU A 135 9.53 -2.64 -14.83
CA GLU A 135 9.34 -3.47 -16.02
C GLU A 135 10.60 -3.54 -16.89
N GLU A 136 11.21 -2.40 -17.16
CA GLU A 136 12.45 -2.29 -17.93
C GLU A 136 13.57 -3.11 -17.30
N VAL A 137 13.79 -2.93 -16.00
CA VAL A 137 14.81 -3.67 -15.25
C VAL A 137 14.51 -5.18 -15.27
N LYS A 138 13.25 -5.56 -15.01
CA LYS A 138 12.85 -6.98 -14.99
C LYS A 138 13.15 -7.65 -16.34
N THR A 139 12.81 -6.98 -17.44
CA THR A 139 12.94 -7.51 -18.79
C THR A 139 14.40 -7.54 -19.25
N LYS A 140 15.12 -6.44 -19.06
CA LYS A 140 16.51 -6.29 -19.51
C LYS A 140 17.47 -7.21 -18.76
N GLU A 141 17.30 -7.33 -17.44
CA GLU A 141 18.16 -8.16 -16.59
C GLU A 141 17.68 -9.61 -16.51
N GLY A 142 16.46 -9.92 -16.97
CA GLY A 142 15.90 -11.27 -16.93
C GLY A 142 15.68 -11.80 -15.51
N VAL A 143 15.35 -10.91 -14.56
CA VAL A 143 15.26 -11.22 -13.13
C VAL A 143 13.81 -11.34 -12.64
N LYS A 144 13.63 -11.90 -11.43
CA LYS A 144 12.32 -11.98 -10.76
C LYS A 144 11.87 -10.60 -10.26
N LEU A 145 10.57 -10.43 -10.05
CA LEU A 145 9.96 -9.15 -9.65
C LEU A 145 10.65 -8.53 -8.43
N GLY A 146 10.86 -9.28 -7.35
CA GLY A 146 11.57 -8.76 -6.17
C GLY A 146 12.96 -8.18 -6.49
N LYS A 147 13.74 -8.84 -7.35
CA LYS A 147 15.06 -8.33 -7.75
C LYS A 147 14.95 -7.13 -8.69
N ALA A 148 13.95 -7.10 -9.56
CA ALA A 148 13.69 -5.96 -10.43
C ALA A 148 13.31 -4.72 -9.63
N VAL A 149 12.44 -4.87 -8.63
CA VAL A 149 12.09 -3.79 -7.68
C VAL A 149 13.34 -3.31 -6.95
N GLN A 150 14.17 -4.21 -6.42
CA GLN A 150 15.41 -3.84 -5.73
C GLN A 150 16.34 -3.00 -6.62
N ILE A 151 16.61 -3.44 -7.86
CA ILE A 151 17.49 -2.73 -8.79
C ILE A 151 16.88 -1.39 -9.23
N ALA A 152 15.56 -1.33 -9.47
CA ALA A 152 14.87 -0.10 -9.85
C ALA A 152 14.92 0.94 -8.72
N LEU A 153 14.70 0.54 -7.47
CA LEU A 153 14.71 1.45 -6.32
C LEU A 153 16.09 2.01 -5.98
N ASN A 154 17.18 1.37 -6.42
CA ASN A 154 18.53 1.95 -6.34
C ASN A 154 18.79 3.07 -7.37
N GLN A 155 17.92 3.23 -8.36
CA GLN A 155 17.99 4.32 -9.34
C GLN A 155 17.06 5.49 -9.01
N VAL A 156 16.27 5.35 -7.94
CA VAL A 156 15.21 6.26 -7.52
C VAL A 156 15.72 7.19 -6.42
N VAL A 157 15.34 8.46 -6.49
CA VAL A 157 15.55 9.47 -5.44
C VAL A 157 14.20 9.94 -4.95
N GLY A 158 14.05 10.10 -3.63
CA GLY A 158 12.83 10.60 -3.00
C GLY A 158 12.36 9.71 -1.85
N ALA A 159 11.05 9.73 -1.61
CA ALA A 159 10.41 8.93 -0.58
C ALA A 159 9.29 8.09 -1.20
N TYR A 160 9.13 6.85 -0.78
CA TYR A 160 8.13 5.95 -1.31
C TYR A 160 7.67 4.92 -0.26
N ALA A 161 6.44 4.47 -0.38
CA ALA A 161 5.98 3.16 0.04
C ALA A 161 5.22 2.57 -1.16
N ILE A 162 5.55 1.36 -1.57
CA ILE A 162 4.97 0.73 -2.76
C ILE A 162 4.46 -0.67 -2.44
N ALA A 163 3.43 -1.09 -3.19
CA ALA A 163 3.06 -2.49 -3.33
C ALA A 163 2.94 -2.79 -4.83
N VAL A 164 3.62 -3.85 -5.27
CA VAL A 164 3.76 -4.24 -6.68
C VAL A 164 3.47 -5.72 -6.83
N PHE A 165 2.70 -6.11 -7.83
CA PHE A 165 2.56 -7.51 -8.22
C PHE A 165 2.62 -7.68 -9.73
N ASP A 166 2.88 -8.92 -10.14
CA ASP A 166 2.90 -9.35 -11.54
C ASP A 166 1.76 -10.35 -11.77
N LYS A 167 0.85 -10.06 -12.71
CA LYS A 167 -0.29 -10.94 -13.00
C LYS A 167 0.15 -12.33 -13.48
N ASN A 168 1.36 -12.45 -14.04
CA ASN A 168 1.94 -13.73 -14.47
C ASN A 168 2.54 -14.55 -13.31
N LYS A 169 2.67 -13.93 -12.13
CA LYS A 169 3.13 -14.54 -10.87
C LYS A 169 2.22 -14.08 -9.71
N PRO A 170 0.92 -14.46 -9.73
CA PRO A 170 -0.10 -13.92 -8.83
C PRO A 170 -0.01 -14.41 -7.38
N GLU A 171 0.99 -15.24 -7.06
CA GLU A 171 1.27 -15.69 -5.69
C GLU A 171 2.33 -14.83 -4.99
N GLU A 172 2.75 -13.71 -5.59
CA GLU A 172 3.80 -12.84 -5.08
C GLU A 172 3.37 -11.37 -5.11
N VAL A 173 3.52 -10.70 -3.96
CA VAL A 173 3.47 -9.24 -3.87
C VAL A 173 4.79 -8.75 -3.29
N VAL A 174 5.36 -7.73 -3.93
CA VAL A 174 6.57 -7.07 -3.47
C VAL A 174 6.21 -5.71 -2.91
N VAL A 175 6.60 -5.47 -1.67
CA VAL A 175 6.42 -4.20 -0.98
C VAL A 175 7.77 -3.59 -0.63
N ALA A 176 7.87 -2.27 -0.63
CA ALA A 176 9.11 -1.58 -0.27
C ALA A 176 8.83 -0.19 0.28
N ARG A 177 9.73 0.34 1.11
CA ARG A 177 9.59 1.70 1.65
C ARG A 177 10.91 2.45 1.86
N LEU A 178 10.77 3.77 1.83
CA LEU A 178 11.75 4.78 2.20
C LEU A 178 10.97 6.07 2.58
N GLY A 179 10.93 6.44 3.85
CA GLY A 179 10.31 7.69 4.31
C GLY A 179 8.78 7.72 4.36
N SER A 180 8.08 6.66 3.90
CA SER A 180 6.63 6.52 4.03
C SER A 180 6.27 5.22 4.77
N PRO A 181 5.32 5.23 5.73
CA PRO A 181 5.01 4.05 6.53
C PRO A 181 4.40 2.94 5.70
N LEU A 182 4.80 1.70 6.00
CA LEU A 182 4.26 0.49 5.40
C LEU A 182 4.36 -0.68 6.38
N ALA A 183 3.25 -1.38 6.54
CA ALA A 183 3.10 -2.53 7.42
C ALA A 183 2.52 -3.72 6.65
N VAL A 184 2.93 -4.92 7.08
CA VAL A 184 2.42 -6.19 6.57
C VAL A 184 1.75 -6.94 7.71
N GLY A 185 0.44 -7.13 7.64
CA GLY A 185 -0.32 -7.97 8.55
C GLY A 185 -0.19 -9.44 8.18
N ILE A 186 -0.01 -10.31 9.17
CA ILE A 186 0.13 -11.76 9.01
C ILE A 186 -1.09 -12.46 9.59
N GLY A 187 -1.96 -12.97 8.74
CA GLY A 187 -3.12 -13.79 9.12
C GLY A 187 -2.82 -15.28 9.07
N ASP A 188 -3.89 -16.08 9.09
CA ASP A 188 -3.82 -17.52 8.88
C ASP A 188 -3.74 -17.82 7.38
N GLU A 189 -2.55 -18.23 6.92
CA GLU A 189 -2.22 -18.39 5.49
C GLU A 189 -2.53 -17.17 4.60
N GLU A 190 -2.70 -15.97 5.14
CA GLU A 190 -3.03 -14.77 4.37
C GLU A 190 -2.20 -13.56 4.81
N PHE A 191 -2.01 -12.60 3.90
CA PHE A 191 -1.23 -11.41 4.16
C PHE A 191 -2.00 -10.16 3.77
N PHE A 192 -1.86 -9.15 4.63
CA PHE A 192 -2.44 -7.82 4.45
C PHE A 192 -1.32 -6.82 4.31
N ILE A 193 -1.48 -5.83 3.45
CA ILE A 193 -0.50 -4.77 3.22
C ILE A 193 -1.22 -3.46 3.48
N ALA A 194 -0.65 -2.58 4.30
CA ALA A 194 -1.22 -1.26 4.44
C ALA A 194 -0.21 -0.21 4.91
N SER A 195 -0.48 1.06 4.59
CA SER A 195 0.32 2.20 5.07
C SER A 195 0.10 2.53 6.57
N ASP A 196 -0.89 1.89 7.19
CA ASP A 196 -1.21 1.91 8.62
C ASP A 196 -1.78 0.53 8.99
N ALA A 197 -1.84 0.14 10.27
CA ALA A 197 -2.38 -1.15 10.68
C ALA A 197 -3.92 -1.22 10.71
N SER A 198 -4.61 -0.08 10.73
CA SER A 198 -6.08 -0.03 10.82
C SER A 198 -6.83 -0.85 9.75
N PRO A 199 -6.35 -1.00 8.49
CA PRO A 199 -7.04 -1.79 7.47
C PRO A 199 -7.12 -3.28 7.77
N PHE A 200 -6.21 -3.83 8.60
CA PHE A 200 -6.14 -5.27 8.81
C PHE A 200 -6.25 -5.71 10.27
N ILE A 201 -6.40 -4.77 11.20
CA ILE A 201 -6.50 -5.07 12.64
C ILE A 201 -7.67 -5.99 13.01
N GLU A 202 -8.74 -6.01 12.20
CA GLU A 202 -9.86 -6.94 12.39
C GLU A 202 -9.54 -8.39 12.00
N TYR A 203 -8.55 -8.58 11.13
CA TYR A 203 -8.17 -9.89 10.61
C TYR A 203 -6.97 -10.47 11.36
N THR A 204 -6.03 -9.61 11.78
CA THR A 204 -4.85 -10.04 12.53
C THR A 204 -4.27 -8.93 13.39
N LYS A 205 -3.68 -9.33 14.53
CA LYS A 205 -2.87 -8.47 15.40
C LYS A 205 -1.36 -8.61 15.13
N ASN A 206 -0.94 -9.55 14.31
CA ASN A 206 0.48 -9.74 13.99
C ASN A 206 0.86 -8.87 12.80
N ALA A 207 1.84 -7.99 12.99
CA ALA A 207 2.31 -7.10 11.94
C ALA A 207 3.84 -7.07 11.87
N ILE A 208 4.37 -6.95 10.66
CA ILE A 208 5.75 -6.54 10.40
C ILE A 208 5.70 -5.09 9.92
N TYR A 209 6.35 -4.21 10.66
CA TYR A 209 6.65 -2.87 10.17
C TYR A 209 7.97 -2.91 9.43
N LEU A 210 7.97 -2.50 8.17
CA LEU A 210 9.23 -2.36 7.44
C LEU A 210 9.97 -1.13 7.94
N GLU A 211 11.29 -1.22 7.98
CA GLU A 211 12.16 -0.06 8.17
C GLU A 211 12.43 0.64 6.84
N ASP A 212 12.98 1.85 6.90
CA ASP A 212 13.42 2.54 5.70
C ASP A 212 14.52 1.76 4.98
N GLU A 213 14.50 1.84 3.65
CA GLU A 213 15.36 1.08 2.74
C GLU A 213 15.15 -0.44 2.79
N GLU A 214 14.00 -0.90 3.29
CA GLU A 214 13.60 -2.30 3.27
C GLU A 214 12.53 -2.60 2.22
N MET A 215 12.60 -3.83 1.73
CA MET A 215 11.58 -4.43 0.90
C MET A 215 11.21 -5.82 1.41
N ALA A 216 9.97 -6.22 1.22
CA ALA A 216 9.51 -7.57 1.50
C ALA A 216 8.92 -8.23 0.26
N ILE A 217 9.26 -9.50 0.09
CA ILE A 217 8.67 -10.38 -0.92
C ILE A 217 7.69 -11.29 -0.17
N ILE A 218 6.41 -11.04 -0.37
CA ILE A 218 5.29 -11.74 0.30
C ILE A 218 4.77 -12.80 -0.66
N ARG A 219 4.69 -14.04 -0.20
CA ARG A 219 4.18 -15.17 -0.99
C ARG A 219 3.19 -16.00 -0.21
N PHE A 220 1.99 -16.18 -0.77
CA PHE A 220 0.86 -16.88 -0.15
C PHE A 220 1.25 -18.22 0.50
N HIS A 221 2.06 -19.06 -0.19
CA HIS A 221 2.48 -20.38 0.32
C HIS A 221 3.94 -20.47 0.79
N LYS A 222 4.68 -19.35 0.87
CA LYS A 222 6.11 -19.37 1.25
C LYS A 222 6.48 -18.36 2.33
N GLY A 223 5.51 -17.58 2.81
CA GLY A 223 5.74 -16.56 3.81
C GLY A 223 6.39 -15.30 3.24
N ILE A 224 7.06 -14.57 4.14
CA ILE A 224 7.64 -13.26 3.86
C ILE A 224 9.17 -13.37 3.90
N LYS A 225 9.84 -12.72 2.95
CA LYS A 225 11.29 -12.49 2.99
C LYS A 225 11.58 -11.01 2.93
N VAL A 226 12.22 -10.48 3.97
CA VAL A 226 12.63 -9.07 4.03
C VAL A 226 14.09 -8.93 3.58
N ARG A 227 14.37 -7.87 2.83
CA ARG A 227 15.68 -7.58 2.23
C ARG A 227 15.98 -6.09 2.29
N LYS A 228 17.26 -5.74 2.42
CA LYS A 228 17.72 -4.36 2.23
C LYS A 228 17.73 -4.02 0.74
N ILE A 229 17.21 -2.84 0.40
CA ILE A 229 17.17 -2.35 -0.97
C ILE A 229 18.59 -2.09 -1.48
N LYS A 230 19.47 -1.53 -0.65
CA LYS A 230 20.82 -1.10 -1.08
C LYS A 230 21.71 -2.23 -1.61
N ASP A 231 21.75 -3.36 -0.92
CA ASP A 231 22.71 -4.44 -1.19
C ASP A 231 22.07 -5.83 -1.35
N ASP A 232 20.75 -5.93 -1.27
CA ASP A 232 20.00 -7.19 -1.38
C ASP A 232 20.33 -8.21 -0.27
N SER A 233 20.84 -7.72 0.88
CA SER A 233 21.04 -8.54 2.08
C SER A 233 19.72 -8.92 2.74
N LEU A 234 19.67 -10.10 3.38
CA LEU A 234 18.49 -10.57 4.11
C LEU A 234 18.36 -9.87 5.46
N VAL A 235 17.10 -9.61 5.84
CA VAL A 235 16.73 -9.09 7.16
C VAL A 235 15.77 -10.07 7.81
N ASP A 236 16.01 -10.39 9.08
CA ASP A 236 15.08 -11.19 9.87
C ASP A 236 13.88 -10.31 10.28
N PRO A 237 12.65 -10.63 9.84
CA PRO A 237 11.48 -9.81 10.13
C PRO A 237 11.12 -9.89 11.62
N TYR A 238 10.89 -8.74 12.24
CA TYR A 238 10.33 -8.66 13.58
C TYR A 238 8.80 -8.63 13.50
N ILE A 239 8.16 -9.69 14.00
CA ILE A 239 6.69 -9.76 14.09
C ILE A 239 6.28 -9.15 15.43
N GLN A 240 5.51 -8.07 15.37
CA GLN A 240 4.96 -7.39 16.52
C GLN A 240 3.48 -7.74 16.69
N GLU A 241 3.07 -8.05 17.92
CA GLU A 241 1.65 -8.12 18.28
C GLU A 241 1.13 -6.70 18.61
N LEU A 242 0.15 -6.26 17.83
CA LEU A 242 -0.49 -4.95 17.96
C LEU A 242 -1.41 -4.94 19.19
N GLN A 243 -1.20 -3.93 20.04
CA GLN A 243 -2.03 -3.68 21.22
C GLN A 243 -3.26 -2.79 20.91
N LEU A 244 -3.53 -2.51 19.63
CA LEU A 244 -4.67 -1.72 19.18
C LEU A 244 -5.97 -2.52 19.33
N ASN A 245 -6.99 -1.90 19.91
CA ASN A 245 -8.34 -2.48 19.98
C ASN A 245 -9.23 -1.85 18.89
N LEU A 246 -10.09 -2.65 18.25
CA LEU A 246 -10.96 -2.19 17.16
C LEU A 246 -11.82 -0.98 17.57
N GLU A 247 -12.34 -1.01 18.80
CA GLU A 247 -13.16 0.06 19.38
C GLU A 247 -12.47 1.44 19.37
N GLN A 248 -11.13 1.48 19.42
CA GLN A 248 -10.38 2.73 19.42
C GLN A 248 -10.39 3.42 18.05
N ILE A 249 -10.51 2.65 16.96
CA ILE A 249 -10.49 3.16 15.59
C ILE A 249 -11.89 3.32 14.98
N GLU A 250 -12.94 2.95 15.72
CA GLU A 250 -14.33 3.16 15.33
C GLU A 250 -14.91 4.44 15.96
N LYS A 251 -16.04 4.90 15.44
CA LYS A 251 -16.75 6.05 16.01
C LYS A 251 -17.41 5.75 17.36
N GLY A 252 -17.53 4.48 17.78
CA GLY A 252 -17.97 4.12 19.14
C GLY A 252 -19.31 4.75 19.58
N GLY A 253 -20.26 4.94 18.66
CA GLY A 253 -21.56 5.56 18.94
C GLY A 253 -21.62 7.09 18.78
N TYR A 254 -20.52 7.76 18.43
CA TYR A 254 -20.51 9.19 18.11
C TYR A 254 -20.76 9.45 16.61
N ASP A 255 -21.34 10.61 16.28
CA ASP A 255 -21.58 11.00 14.89
C ASP A 255 -20.27 11.25 14.10
N HIS A 256 -19.25 11.77 14.79
CA HIS A 256 -17.97 12.19 14.23
C HIS A 256 -16.78 11.74 15.09
N PHE A 257 -15.66 11.38 14.46
CA PHE A 257 -14.41 11.07 15.15
C PHE A 257 -13.93 12.24 16.01
N MET A 258 -14.02 13.48 15.50
CA MET A 258 -13.65 14.68 16.25
C MET A 258 -14.44 14.80 17.57
N LEU A 259 -15.74 14.45 17.56
CA LEU A 259 -16.56 14.48 18.77
C LEU A 259 -16.12 13.38 19.75
N LYS A 260 -15.95 12.14 19.27
CA LYS A 260 -15.41 11.02 20.07
C LYS A 260 -14.10 11.42 20.74
N GLU A 261 -13.12 11.88 19.98
CA GLU A 261 -11.78 12.22 20.46
C GLU A 261 -11.79 13.36 21.49
N ILE A 262 -12.68 14.36 21.34
CA ILE A 262 -12.89 15.40 22.36
C ILE A 262 -13.41 14.79 23.66
N HIS A 263 -14.38 13.89 23.59
CA HIS A 263 -14.95 13.22 24.77
C HIS A 263 -14.00 12.19 25.41
N GLU A 264 -13.08 11.61 24.63
CA GLU A 264 -12.08 10.66 25.12
C GLU A 264 -10.87 11.32 25.81
N GLN A 265 -10.72 12.66 25.74
CA GLN A 265 -9.59 13.39 26.34
C GLN A 265 -9.30 13.04 27.81
N PRO A 266 -10.30 12.90 28.72
CA PRO A 266 -10.02 12.53 30.11
C PRO A 266 -9.32 11.17 30.25
N LYS A 267 -9.74 10.18 29.44
CA LYS A 267 -9.11 8.86 29.39
C LYS A 267 -7.72 8.94 28.76
N ALA A 268 -7.57 9.66 27.65
CA ALA A 268 -6.29 9.85 26.97
C ALA A 268 -5.23 10.51 27.87
N ILE A 269 -5.63 11.50 28.68
CA ILE A 269 -4.76 12.12 29.69
C ILE A 269 -4.32 11.08 30.73
N THR A 270 -5.26 10.29 31.24
CA THR A 270 -4.96 9.23 32.23
C THR A 270 -4.00 8.16 31.65
N ASP A 271 -4.25 7.71 30.42
CA ASP A 271 -3.40 6.74 29.72
C ASP A 271 -2.00 7.30 29.47
N THR A 272 -1.87 8.60 29.17
CA THR A 272 -0.58 9.28 28.98
C THR A 272 0.29 9.26 30.23
N TYR A 273 -0.33 9.34 31.41
CA TYR A 273 0.35 9.30 32.70
C TYR A 273 0.59 7.89 33.26
N ARG A 274 -0.11 6.88 32.74
CA ARG A 274 -0.02 5.49 33.23
C ARG A 274 1.42 4.98 33.10
N GLY A 275 1.99 4.54 34.23
CA GLY A 275 3.37 4.05 34.29
C GLY A 275 4.47 5.12 34.21
N ARG A 276 4.09 6.41 34.13
CA ARG A 276 5.04 7.56 34.08
C ARG A 276 4.93 8.48 35.30
N LEU A 277 3.81 8.45 36.02
CA LEU A 277 3.65 9.12 37.31
C LEU A 277 4.05 8.16 38.44
N LEU A 278 5.26 8.36 39.01
CA LEU A 278 5.67 7.74 40.26
C LEU A 278 4.92 8.44 41.39
N ARG A 279 4.01 7.73 42.05
CA ARG A 279 3.14 8.30 43.09
C ARG A 279 3.90 8.63 44.39
N ASP A 280 5.12 8.08 44.55
CA ASP A 280 5.84 8.03 45.81
C ASP A 280 7.25 8.68 45.79
N GLU A 281 7.64 9.39 44.73
CA GLU A 281 8.87 10.20 44.74
C GLU A 281 8.53 11.70 44.86
N PRO A 282 8.99 12.39 45.91
CA PRO A 282 8.82 13.84 46.00
C PRO A 282 9.69 14.54 44.94
N LEU A 283 9.12 15.56 44.30
CA LEU A 283 9.78 16.48 43.38
C LEU A 283 11.02 17.16 43.99
#